data_AF-A0A8X6Q8D7-F1
#
_entry.id   AF-A0A8X6Q8D7-F1
#
_cell.length_a   1.000
_cell.length_b   1.000
_cell.length_c   1.000
_cell.angle_alpha   90.00
_cell.angle_beta   90.00
_cell.angle_gamma   90.00
#
_symmetry.space_group_name_H-M   'P 1'
#
loop_
_entity.id
_entity.type
_entity.pdbx_description
1 polymer ?
#
loop_
_entity_poly.entity_id
_entity_poly.type
_entity_poly.pdbx_seq_one_letter_code
_entity_poly.pdbx_strand_id
1 'polypeptide(L)'
;KWNSAIEEIRADDGIRGSVNLYTHVYSSVGLSEIESPQSLLEAIKKLKESVGSLGQPLFMNLKPLHDLDKKYPEVQENIEMLSELEKLDEMYDDVKVTVVSMRRWMSESLTDFDDDQEEKISILLNTLNKCLKAFSVVGADVSLFKEMNHRILDKAYQEYLGGLEKGIATYNLAFRRLKEEVDAACEDTFLHKIRGLLRVYDEEVQKKGEVEGGLQECQKMCKEEARCRSIGYAQHLSELNVATGLYLKKERQCWIYFRSTSTATVHTPNGLSGDLGVYDRRCY
;
A
#
# COMPACT_ATOMS: atom_id res chain seq x y z
N LYS A 1 -31.79 3.42 14.33
CA LYS A 1 -30.48 4.10 14.51
C LYS A 1 -29.66 4.11 13.23
N TRP A 2 -29.52 3.01 12.48
CA TRP A 2 -28.76 2.98 11.21
C TRP A 2 -29.38 3.83 10.07
N ASN A 3 -30.69 3.69 9.81
CA ASN A 3 -31.34 4.51 8.77
C ASN A 3 -31.23 6.01 9.07
N SER A 4 -31.34 6.41 10.34
CA SER A 4 -31.07 7.79 10.77
C SER A 4 -29.63 8.21 10.54
N ALA A 5 -28.64 7.32 10.78
CA ALA A 5 -27.24 7.63 10.50
C ALA A 5 -26.94 7.76 9.00
N ILE A 6 -27.58 6.95 8.13
CA ILE A 6 -27.48 7.12 6.68
C ILE A 6 -28.11 8.43 6.24
N GLU A 7 -29.26 8.81 6.81
CA GLU A 7 -29.87 10.11 6.49
C GLU A 7 -29.05 11.28 7.00
N GLU A 8 -28.44 11.19 8.20
CA GLU A 8 -27.49 12.20 8.71
C GLU A 8 -26.27 12.32 7.79
N ILE A 9 -25.70 11.20 7.32
CA ILE A 9 -24.56 11.18 6.38
C ILE A 9 -24.97 11.77 5.02
N ARG A 10 -26.17 11.48 4.54
CA ARG A 10 -26.67 12.03 3.26
C ARG A 10 -27.06 13.51 3.35
N ALA A 11 -27.37 13.99 4.56
CA ALA A 11 -27.68 15.39 4.84
C ALA A 11 -26.42 16.24 5.13
N ASP A 12 -25.25 15.62 5.23
CA ASP A 12 -23.97 16.34 5.39
C ASP A 12 -23.49 16.87 4.03
N ASP A 13 -23.64 18.19 3.83
CA ASP A 13 -23.22 18.91 2.64
C ASP A 13 -21.70 18.80 2.35
N GLY A 14 -20.90 18.34 3.32
CA GLY A 14 -19.48 18.05 3.15
C GLY A 14 -19.19 16.77 2.35
N ILE A 15 -20.18 15.87 2.22
CA ILE A 15 -20.05 14.59 1.52
C ILE A 15 -20.54 14.75 0.08
N ARG A 16 -19.60 14.94 -0.86
CA ARG A 16 -19.93 14.96 -2.29
C ARG A 16 -20.13 13.55 -2.84
N GLY A 17 -21.39 13.12 -2.99
CA GLY A 17 -21.78 11.89 -3.69
C GLY A 17 -22.87 11.07 -3.00
N SER A 18 -23.39 10.04 -3.66
CA SER A 18 -24.33 9.09 -3.05
C SER A 18 -23.56 7.96 -2.32
N VAL A 19 -23.78 7.79 -1.02
CA VAL A 19 -23.27 6.62 -0.29
C VAL A 19 -24.20 5.43 -0.56
N ASN A 20 -23.69 4.46 -1.34
CA ASN A 20 -24.32 3.17 -1.58
C ASN A 20 -23.66 2.11 -0.68
N LEU A 21 -24.43 1.54 0.23
CA LEU A 21 -23.99 0.48 1.14
C LEU A 21 -24.45 -0.86 0.59
N TYR A 22 -23.49 -1.72 0.24
CA TYR A 22 -23.74 -3.10 -0.16
C TYR A 22 -23.50 -4.03 1.04
N THR A 23 -24.45 -4.91 1.32
CA THR A 23 -24.32 -5.91 2.40
C THR A 23 -24.11 -7.28 1.76
N HIS A 24 -22.95 -7.87 1.98
CA HIS A 24 -22.68 -9.25 1.60
C HIS A 24 -22.87 -10.16 2.81
N VAL A 25 -23.80 -11.12 2.69
CA VAL A 25 -24.11 -12.08 3.77
C VAL A 25 -23.59 -13.46 3.40
N TYR A 26 -22.73 -14.00 4.24
CA TYR A 26 -22.23 -15.37 4.12
C TYR A 26 -22.79 -16.19 5.28
N SER A 27 -23.53 -17.26 4.98
CA SER A 27 -24.18 -18.12 5.96
C SER A 27 -23.97 -19.58 5.58
N SER A 28 -23.70 -20.42 6.58
CA SER A 28 -23.64 -21.89 6.42
C SER A 28 -25.02 -22.52 6.22
N VAL A 29 -26.08 -21.73 6.39
CA VAL A 29 -27.49 -22.11 6.21
C VAL A 29 -28.08 -21.24 5.11
N GLY A 30 -28.86 -21.82 4.21
CA GLY A 30 -29.56 -21.06 3.18
C GLY A 30 -30.45 -19.99 3.80
N LEU A 31 -30.17 -18.72 3.51
CA LEU A 31 -30.98 -17.58 3.93
C LEU A 31 -31.77 -17.04 2.74
N SER A 32 -32.98 -16.55 3.01
CA SER A 32 -33.70 -15.72 2.05
C SER A 32 -32.91 -14.44 1.75
N GLU A 33 -33.08 -13.89 0.55
CA GLU A 33 -32.33 -12.75 0.06
C GLU A 33 -32.34 -11.57 1.05
N ILE A 34 -31.15 -11.10 1.41
CA ILE A 34 -30.96 -10.03 2.40
C ILE A 34 -30.74 -8.72 1.66
N GLU A 35 -31.84 -8.04 1.36
CA GLU A 35 -31.81 -6.76 0.63
C GLU A 35 -31.56 -5.53 1.50
N SER A 36 -31.65 -5.67 2.84
CA SER A 36 -31.51 -4.52 3.75
C SER A 36 -30.93 -4.92 5.11
N PRO A 37 -30.37 -3.96 5.87
CA PRO A 37 -29.95 -4.19 7.25
C PRO A 37 -31.09 -4.68 8.16
N GLN A 38 -32.34 -4.28 7.87
CA GLN A 38 -33.51 -4.70 8.63
C GLN A 38 -33.82 -6.19 8.40
N SER A 39 -33.79 -6.64 7.14
CA SER A 39 -33.98 -8.05 6.80
C SER A 39 -32.83 -8.92 7.32
N LEU A 40 -31.61 -8.39 7.40
CA LEU A 40 -30.49 -9.06 8.09
C LEU A 40 -30.80 -9.30 9.58
N LEU A 41 -31.28 -8.28 10.30
CA LEU A 41 -31.61 -8.41 11.72
C LEU A 41 -32.74 -9.41 11.96
N GLU A 42 -33.73 -9.45 11.08
CA GLU A 42 -34.81 -10.43 11.14
C GLU A 42 -34.31 -11.86 10.86
N ALA A 43 -33.43 -12.03 9.87
CA ALA A 43 -32.78 -13.30 9.59
C ALA A 43 -31.95 -13.80 10.79
N ILE A 44 -31.18 -12.91 11.43
CA ILE A 44 -30.41 -13.23 12.66
C ILE A 44 -31.35 -13.69 13.79
N LYS A 45 -32.49 -13.03 13.97
CA LYS A 45 -33.47 -13.43 15.01
C LYS A 45 -34.05 -14.82 14.74
N LYS A 46 -34.43 -15.12 13.48
CA LYS A 46 -34.94 -16.43 13.08
C LYS A 46 -33.89 -17.54 13.23
N LEU A 47 -32.64 -17.25 12.89
CA LEU A 47 -31.52 -18.19 13.05
C LEU A 47 -31.32 -18.59 14.52
N LYS A 48 -31.53 -17.66 15.47
CA LYS A 48 -31.43 -17.96 16.90
C LYS A 48 -32.41 -19.04 17.35
N GLU A 49 -33.60 -19.09 16.75
CA GLU A 49 -34.62 -20.10 17.04
C GLU A 49 -34.31 -21.46 16.40
N SER A 50 -33.36 -21.48 15.45
CA SER A 50 -32.95 -22.66 14.68
C SER A 50 -31.61 -23.26 15.15
N VAL A 51 -31.08 -22.79 16.29
CA VAL A 51 -29.80 -23.26 16.84
C VAL A 51 -29.93 -24.72 17.26
N GLY A 52 -29.10 -25.59 16.66
CA GLY A 52 -29.03 -27.03 16.96
C GLY A 52 -29.75 -27.94 15.95
N SER A 53 -30.66 -27.42 15.14
CA SER A 53 -31.38 -28.21 14.11
C SER A 53 -30.80 -28.08 12.70
N LEU A 54 -30.07 -27.00 12.42
CA LEU A 54 -29.59 -26.63 11.08
C LEU A 54 -28.07 -26.41 11.00
N GLY A 55 -27.33 -26.74 12.06
CA GLY A 55 -25.92 -26.38 12.19
C GLY A 55 -24.98 -27.31 11.44
N GLN A 56 -24.10 -26.75 10.61
CA GLN A 56 -22.82 -27.38 10.29
C GLN A 56 -21.90 -27.31 11.52
N PRO A 57 -21.02 -28.30 11.76
CA PRO A 57 -20.08 -28.26 12.87
C PRO A 57 -19.14 -27.05 12.74
N LEU A 58 -19.22 -26.12 13.69
CA LEU A 58 -18.32 -24.94 13.77
C LEU A 58 -16.97 -25.28 14.41
N PHE A 59 -16.95 -26.30 15.28
CA PHE A 59 -15.78 -26.74 16.00
C PHE A 59 -15.65 -28.25 15.88
N MET A 60 -14.46 -28.71 15.54
CA MET A 60 -14.11 -30.11 15.52
C MET A 60 -12.82 -30.29 16.30
N ASN A 61 -12.84 -31.20 17.28
CA ASN A 61 -11.64 -31.59 17.99
C ASN A 61 -11.08 -32.85 17.33
N LEU A 62 -9.93 -32.71 16.66
CA LEU A 62 -9.19 -33.82 16.08
C LEU A 62 -8.06 -34.21 17.03
N LYS A 63 -8.01 -35.48 17.41
CA LYS A 63 -6.90 -36.04 18.20
C LYS A 63 -5.88 -36.72 17.29
N PRO A 64 -4.57 -36.55 17.52
CA PRO A 64 -3.55 -37.29 16.79
C PRO A 64 -3.76 -38.79 16.92
N LEU A 65 -3.61 -39.51 15.81
CA LEU A 65 -3.73 -40.97 15.82
C LEU A 65 -2.62 -41.63 16.64
N HIS A 66 -1.43 -41.01 16.75
CA HIS A 66 -0.32 -41.54 17.54
C HIS A 66 -0.68 -41.71 19.02
N ASP A 67 -1.41 -40.74 19.60
CA ASP A 67 -1.87 -40.79 21.00
C ASP A 67 -2.83 -41.97 21.25
N LEU A 68 -3.49 -42.46 20.19
CA LEU A 68 -4.43 -43.56 20.22
C LEU A 68 -3.76 -44.90 19.82
N ASP A 69 -2.77 -44.86 18.92
CA ASP A 69 -2.06 -46.01 18.36
C ASP A 69 -0.63 -45.62 17.91
N LYS A 70 0.37 -46.16 18.60
CA LYS A 70 1.80 -45.87 18.40
C LYS A 70 2.36 -46.26 17.04
N LYS A 71 1.61 -47.00 16.20
CA LYS A 71 2.05 -47.35 14.84
C LYS A 71 2.07 -46.15 13.89
N TYR A 72 1.32 -45.09 14.20
CA TYR A 72 1.33 -43.85 13.43
C TYR A 72 2.48 -42.95 13.87
N PRO A 73 3.06 -42.12 12.99
CA PRO A 73 4.12 -41.20 13.37
C PRO A 73 3.63 -40.14 14.35
N GLU A 74 4.50 -39.75 15.27
CA GLU A 74 4.29 -38.56 16.10
C GLU A 74 4.32 -37.32 15.21
N VAL A 75 3.33 -36.45 15.36
CA VAL A 75 3.22 -35.20 14.61
C VAL A 75 3.71 -34.10 15.54
N GLN A 76 4.87 -33.51 15.24
CA GLN A 76 5.40 -32.38 15.98
C GLN A 76 5.21 -31.08 15.21
N GLU A 77 4.88 -30.02 15.93
CA GLU A 77 4.73 -28.68 15.37
C GLU A 77 6.10 -28.10 15.02
N ASN A 78 6.24 -27.58 13.80
CA ASN A 78 7.46 -26.90 13.37
C ASN A 78 7.40 -25.41 13.71
N ILE A 79 8.08 -24.99 14.78
CA ILE A 79 8.11 -23.60 15.27
C ILE A 79 8.84 -22.66 14.30
N GLU A 80 9.89 -23.13 13.61
CA GLU A 80 10.64 -22.29 12.65
C GLU A 80 9.76 -21.85 11.48
N MET A 81 8.84 -22.73 11.06
CA MET A 81 7.88 -22.45 10.02
C MET A 81 6.89 -21.34 10.38
N LEU A 82 6.57 -21.13 11.66
CA LEU A 82 5.67 -20.03 12.06
C LEU A 82 6.24 -18.67 11.66
N SER A 83 7.53 -18.42 11.90
CA SER A 83 8.14 -17.12 11.56
C SER A 83 8.26 -16.90 10.04
N GLU A 84 8.47 -17.97 9.28
CA GLU A 84 8.50 -17.90 7.82
C GLU A 84 7.10 -17.64 7.25
N LEU A 85 6.06 -18.19 7.87
CA LEU A 85 4.69 -17.94 7.47
C LEU A 85 4.22 -16.53 7.77
N GLU A 86 4.65 -15.92 8.88
CA GLU A 86 4.35 -14.50 9.15
C GLU A 86 4.90 -13.59 8.05
N LYS A 87 6.16 -13.78 7.63
CA LYS A 87 6.75 -13.00 6.52
C LYS A 87 6.02 -13.24 5.21
N LEU A 88 5.65 -14.48 4.91
CA LEU A 88 4.92 -14.83 3.69
C LEU A 88 3.52 -14.22 3.69
N ASP A 89 2.86 -14.16 4.85
CA ASP A 89 1.55 -13.55 5.02
C ASP A 89 1.62 -12.04 4.77
N GLU A 90 2.62 -11.35 5.33
CA GLU A 90 2.85 -9.92 5.06
C GLU A 90 3.08 -9.64 3.56
N MET A 91 3.87 -10.47 2.87
CA MET A 91 4.11 -10.33 1.43
C MET A 91 2.86 -10.65 0.61
N TYR A 92 2.10 -11.66 0.99
CA TYR A 92 0.86 -12.02 0.32
C TYR A 92 -0.19 -10.92 0.46
N ASP A 93 -0.34 -10.35 1.65
CA ASP A 93 -1.24 -9.24 1.92
C ASP A 93 -0.85 -7.98 1.16
N ASP A 94 0.45 -7.63 1.10
CA ASP A 94 0.94 -6.52 0.27
C ASP A 94 0.50 -6.69 -1.20
N VAL A 95 0.74 -7.87 -1.78
CA VAL A 95 0.35 -8.18 -3.17
C VAL A 95 -1.18 -8.11 -3.34
N LYS A 96 -1.93 -8.77 -2.45
CA LYS A 96 -3.39 -8.87 -2.54
C LYS A 96 -4.06 -7.50 -2.40
N VAL A 97 -3.68 -6.72 -1.40
CA VAL A 97 -4.19 -5.36 -1.18
C VAL A 97 -3.83 -4.47 -2.36
N THR A 98 -2.62 -4.61 -2.91
CA THR A 98 -2.19 -3.84 -4.07
C THR A 98 -3.00 -4.19 -5.32
N VAL A 99 -3.27 -5.48 -5.59
CA VAL A 99 -4.14 -5.89 -6.72
C VAL A 99 -5.54 -5.31 -6.60
N VAL A 100 -6.14 -5.37 -5.41
CA VAL A 100 -7.47 -4.79 -5.16
C VAL A 100 -7.44 -3.28 -5.39
N SER A 101 -6.43 -2.60 -4.87
CA SER A 101 -6.25 -1.15 -5.01
C SER A 101 -6.06 -0.73 -6.47
N MET A 102 -5.24 -1.47 -7.22
CA MET A 102 -5.02 -1.24 -8.65
C MET A 102 -6.30 -1.46 -9.46
N ARG A 103 -7.01 -2.57 -9.24
CA ARG A 103 -8.27 -2.85 -9.96
C ARG A 103 -9.31 -1.78 -9.70
N ARG A 104 -9.44 -1.36 -8.44
CA ARG A 104 -10.33 -0.27 -8.07
C ARG A 104 -9.94 1.03 -8.78
N TRP A 105 -8.66 1.39 -8.72
CA TRP A 105 -8.15 2.58 -9.40
C TRP A 105 -8.41 2.54 -10.91
N MET A 106 -8.09 1.44 -11.60
CA MET A 106 -8.37 1.30 -13.04
C MET A 106 -9.87 1.37 -13.38
N SER A 107 -10.75 0.93 -12.47
CA SER A 107 -12.20 0.99 -12.69
C SER A 107 -12.83 2.36 -12.38
N GLU A 108 -12.19 3.14 -11.50
CA GLU A 108 -12.69 4.42 -11.01
C GLU A 108 -11.98 5.62 -11.67
N SER A 109 -10.82 5.41 -12.29
CA SER A 109 -10.06 6.47 -12.96
C SER A 109 -10.82 6.97 -14.20
N LEU A 110 -10.83 8.29 -14.36
CA LEU A 110 -11.38 8.99 -15.53
C LEU A 110 -10.28 9.40 -16.50
N THR A 111 -9.04 8.99 -16.25
CA THR A 111 -7.86 9.36 -17.03
C THR A 111 -7.71 8.41 -18.20
N ASP A 112 -7.62 8.96 -19.41
CA ASP A 112 -7.27 8.21 -20.61
C ASP A 112 -5.77 7.96 -20.61
N PHE A 113 -5.36 6.70 -20.54
CA PHE A 113 -3.95 6.30 -20.57
C PHE A 113 -3.46 6.15 -22.01
N ASP A 114 -2.22 6.56 -22.26
CA ASP A 114 -1.53 6.24 -23.52
C ASP A 114 -0.98 4.79 -23.50
N ASP A 115 -0.56 4.28 -24.67
CA ASP A 115 -0.07 2.91 -24.83
C ASP A 115 1.11 2.59 -23.88
N ASP A 116 2.02 3.55 -23.66
CA ASP A 116 3.19 3.38 -22.79
C ASP A 116 2.76 3.30 -21.31
N GLN A 117 1.77 4.09 -20.91
CA GLN A 117 1.19 4.08 -19.57
C GLN A 117 0.40 2.79 -19.31
N GLU A 118 -0.41 2.35 -20.27
CA GLU A 118 -1.13 1.08 -20.20
C GLU A 118 -0.16 -0.10 -20.10
N GLU A 119 0.95 -0.08 -20.84
CA GLU A 119 1.99 -1.12 -20.75
C GLU A 119 2.58 -1.18 -19.34
N LYS A 120 2.95 -0.03 -18.75
CA LYS A 120 3.46 0.02 -17.36
C LYS A 120 2.46 -0.54 -16.35
N ILE A 121 1.18 -0.18 -16.47
CA ILE A 121 0.10 -0.69 -15.62
C ILE A 121 -0.04 -2.20 -15.77
N SER A 122 -0.06 -2.69 -17.02
CA SER A 122 -0.16 -4.11 -17.35
C SER A 122 1.01 -4.92 -16.81
N ILE A 123 2.24 -4.41 -16.93
CA ILE A 123 3.44 -5.06 -16.39
C ILE A 123 3.31 -5.26 -14.89
N LEU A 124 2.98 -4.21 -14.13
CA LEU A 124 2.83 -4.30 -12.67
C LEU A 124 1.72 -5.28 -12.27
N LEU A 125 0.55 -5.20 -12.93
CA LEU A 125 -0.57 -6.10 -12.66
C LEU A 125 -0.23 -7.56 -12.98
N ASN A 126 0.49 -7.83 -14.06
CA ASN A 126 0.93 -9.17 -14.43
C ASN A 126 1.92 -9.74 -13.41
N THR A 127 2.85 -8.92 -12.93
CA THR A 127 3.80 -9.29 -11.88
C THR A 127 3.06 -9.64 -10.58
N LEU A 128 2.10 -8.82 -10.16
CA LEU A 128 1.27 -9.10 -8.98
C LEU A 128 0.49 -10.41 -9.13
N ASN A 129 -0.13 -10.65 -10.29
CA ASN A 129 -0.88 -11.89 -10.54
C ASN A 129 0.04 -13.13 -10.53
N LYS A 130 1.30 -13.02 -10.97
CA LYS A 130 2.30 -14.09 -10.85
C LYS A 130 2.64 -14.36 -9.38
N CYS A 131 2.84 -13.32 -8.59
CA CYS A 131 3.07 -13.43 -7.15
C CYS A 131 1.90 -14.14 -6.46
N LEU A 132 0.65 -13.71 -6.71
CA LEU A 132 -0.55 -14.36 -6.15
C LEU A 132 -0.62 -15.85 -6.48
N LYS A 133 -0.27 -16.24 -7.71
CA LYS A 133 -0.21 -17.66 -8.10
C LYS A 133 0.86 -18.41 -7.32
N ALA A 134 2.05 -17.84 -7.14
CA ALA A 134 3.12 -18.45 -6.37
C ALA A 134 2.71 -18.65 -4.90
N PHE A 135 2.15 -17.62 -4.26
CA PHE A 135 1.64 -17.73 -2.89
C PHE A 135 0.47 -18.70 -2.75
N SER A 136 -0.40 -18.82 -3.76
CA SER A 136 -1.48 -19.81 -3.74
C SER A 136 -0.95 -21.26 -3.73
N VAL A 137 0.18 -21.52 -4.40
CA VAL A 137 0.84 -22.83 -4.34
C VAL A 137 1.44 -23.09 -2.95
N VAL A 138 2.04 -22.06 -2.33
CA VAL A 138 2.51 -22.16 -0.93
C VAL A 138 1.35 -22.45 0.01
N GLY A 139 0.24 -21.71 -0.09
CA GLY A 139 -0.93 -21.89 0.78
C GLY A 139 -1.57 -23.28 0.65
N ALA A 140 -1.48 -23.91 -0.53
CA ALA A 140 -1.93 -25.29 -0.73
C ALA A 140 -0.97 -26.34 -0.13
N ASP A 141 0.32 -26.01 -0.03
CA ASP A 141 1.35 -26.93 0.48
C ASP A 141 1.76 -26.64 1.93
N VAL A 142 1.36 -25.53 2.56
CA VAL A 142 1.75 -25.25 3.94
C VAL A 142 0.98 -26.12 4.93
N SER A 143 1.68 -26.71 5.91
CA SER A 143 1.06 -27.29 7.09
C SER A 143 2.07 -27.42 8.23
N LEU A 144 1.70 -26.97 9.43
CA LEU A 144 2.50 -27.06 10.68
C LEU A 144 2.92 -28.47 11.06
N PHE A 145 2.33 -29.47 10.41
CA PHE A 145 2.42 -30.88 10.74
C PHE A 145 3.16 -31.72 9.69
N LYS A 146 3.72 -31.09 8.65
CA LYS A 146 4.58 -31.75 7.66
C LYS A 146 5.80 -30.90 7.37
N GLU A 147 6.88 -31.54 6.94
CA GLU A 147 8.02 -30.81 6.40
C GLU A 147 7.60 -30.00 5.16
N MET A 148 7.99 -28.74 5.16
CA MET A 148 7.68 -27.81 4.10
C MET A 148 8.65 -27.99 2.94
N ASN A 149 8.13 -27.94 1.72
CA ASN A 149 8.99 -27.93 0.55
C ASN A 149 9.63 -26.54 0.39
N HIS A 150 10.83 -26.35 0.93
CA HIS A 150 11.58 -25.09 0.85
C HIS A 150 11.70 -24.53 -0.57
N ARG A 151 11.75 -25.39 -1.60
CA ARG A 151 11.79 -24.91 -3.00
C ARG A 151 10.56 -24.11 -3.41
N ILE A 152 9.39 -24.43 -2.85
CA ILE A 152 8.13 -23.72 -3.15
C ILE A 152 8.15 -22.35 -2.47
N LEU A 153 8.64 -22.27 -1.23
CA LEU A 153 8.79 -21.00 -0.52
C LEU A 153 9.82 -20.10 -1.18
N ASP A 154 11.01 -20.64 -1.45
CA ASP A 154 12.09 -19.90 -2.09
C ASP A 154 11.62 -19.34 -3.42
N LYS A 155 10.85 -20.14 -4.18
CA LYS A 155 10.24 -19.66 -5.41
C LYS A 155 9.27 -18.50 -5.16
N ALA A 156 8.37 -18.60 -4.18
CA ALA A 156 7.44 -17.50 -3.87
C ALA A 156 8.16 -16.22 -3.43
N TYR A 157 9.20 -16.35 -2.59
CA TYR A 157 10.06 -15.24 -2.20
C TYR A 157 10.78 -14.61 -3.39
N GLN A 158 11.35 -15.42 -4.28
CA GLN A 158 12.06 -14.94 -5.47
C GLN A 158 11.10 -14.27 -6.46
N GLU A 159 9.89 -14.80 -6.65
CA GLU A 159 8.87 -14.16 -7.50
C GLU A 159 8.44 -12.81 -6.91
N TYR A 160 8.25 -12.72 -5.59
CA TYR A 160 7.92 -11.47 -4.92
C TYR A 160 9.06 -10.44 -5.06
N LEU A 161 10.29 -10.80 -4.66
CA LEU A 161 11.43 -9.88 -4.64
C LEU A 161 11.91 -9.52 -6.05
N GLY A 162 11.87 -10.47 -6.99
CA GLY A 162 12.36 -10.29 -8.35
C GLY A 162 11.51 -9.34 -9.20
N GLY A 163 10.25 -9.14 -8.84
CA GLY A 163 9.37 -8.19 -9.51
C GLY A 163 9.38 -6.77 -8.93
N LEU A 164 10.07 -6.53 -7.80
CA LEU A 164 10.22 -5.20 -7.23
C LEU A 164 11.41 -4.46 -7.87
N GLU A 165 11.17 -3.22 -8.29
CA GLU A 165 12.26 -2.37 -8.74
C GLU A 165 13.25 -2.08 -7.60
N LYS A 166 14.51 -1.82 -7.96
CA LYS A 166 15.54 -1.46 -7.00
C LYS A 166 15.05 -0.28 -6.16
N GLY A 167 15.26 -0.33 -4.84
CA GLY A 167 14.86 0.73 -3.92
C GLY A 167 13.37 0.78 -3.55
N ILE A 168 12.53 -0.07 -4.15
CA ILE A 168 11.14 -0.25 -3.76
C ILE A 168 11.03 -1.46 -2.83
N ALA A 169 10.48 -1.25 -1.64
CA ALA A 169 10.37 -2.29 -0.62
C ALA A 169 9.10 -3.16 -0.74
N THR A 170 8.02 -2.60 -1.30
CA THR A 170 6.70 -3.25 -1.37
C THR A 170 6.00 -2.93 -2.69
N TYR A 171 5.13 -3.82 -3.14
CA TYR A 171 4.32 -3.58 -4.33
C TYR A 171 3.32 -2.45 -4.10
N ASN A 172 2.86 -2.25 -2.87
CA ASN A 172 2.01 -1.11 -2.56
C ASN A 172 2.73 0.23 -2.82
N LEU A 173 4.04 0.31 -2.54
CA LEU A 173 4.85 1.47 -2.88
C LEU A 173 5.06 1.58 -4.40
N ALA A 174 5.31 0.47 -5.10
CA ALA A 174 5.41 0.43 -6.56
C ALA A 174 4.13 0.99 -7.22
N PHE A 175 2.97 0.52 -6.76
CA PHE A 175 1.67 1.00 -7.23
C PHE A 175 1.48 2.50 -6.98
N ARG A 176 1.77 2.99 -5.76
CA ARG A 176 1.63 4.42 -5.46
C ARG A 176 2.53 5.30 -6.34
N ARG A 177 3.76 4.85 -6.62
CA ARG A 177 4.68 5.53 -7.55
C ARG A 177 4.15 5.55 -8.97
N LEU A 178 3.67 4.41 -9.46
CA LEU A 178 3.07 4.31 -10.79
C LEU A 178 1.87 5.25 -10.91
N LYS A 179 0.96 5.23 -9.94
CA LYS A 179 -0.20 6.13 -9.90
C LYS A 179 0.24 7.60 -9.94
N GLU A 180 1.24 7.99 -9.14
CA GLU A 180 1.74 9.37 -9.12
C GLU A 180 2.38 9.82 -10.45
N GLU A 181 2.91 8.87 -11.21
CA GLU A 181 3.52 9.10 -12.51
C GLU A 181 2.48 9.29 -13.62
N VAL A 182 1.47 8.43 -13.68
CA VAL A 182 0.54 8.35 -14.83
C VAL A 182 -0.82 9.00 -14.58
N ASP A 183 -1.23 9.17 -13.32
CA ASP A 183 -2.57 9.66 -12.94
C ASP A 183 -2.52 10.57 -11.71
N ALA A 184 -1.67 11.59 -11.77
CA ALA A 184 -1.62 12.62 -10.74
C ALA A 184 -2.10 13.96 -11.28
N ALA A 185 -3.17 14.47 -10.67
CA ALA A 185 -3.63 15.83 -10.89
C ALA A 185 -3.26 16.69 -9.69
N CYS A 186 -2.49 17.76 -9.92
CA CYS A 186 -1.95 18.59 -8.84
C CYS A 186 -2.51 20.02 -8.87
N GLU A 187 -2.90 20.52 -7.71
CA GLU A 187 -3.29 21.90 -7.48
C GLU A 187 -2.07 22.82 -7.37
N ASP A 188 -2.27 24.14 -7.49
CA ASP A 188 -1.23 25.15 -7.30
C ASP A 188 -0.92 25.48 -5.83
N THR A 189 -1.26 24.56 -4.92
CA THR A 189 -1.07 24.72 -3.48
C THR A 189 -0.10 23.66 -2.92
N PHE A 190 0.55 24.02 -1.82
CA PHE A 190 1.54 23.16 -1.15
C PHE A 190 1.10 22.85 0.28
N LEU A 191 1.47 21.66 0.74
CA LEU A 191 1.30 21.22 2.12
C LEU A 191 2.32 21.88 3.05
N HIS A 192 2.12 21.66 4.35
CA HIS A 192 2.99 22.18 5.39
C HIS A 192 4.40 21.56 5.30
N LYS A 193 5.40 22.32 5.79
CA LYS A 193 6.80 21.93 5.79
C LYS A 193 7.01 20.60 6.54
N ILE A 194 7.67 19.65 5.90
CA ILE A 194 8.18 18.42 6.50
C ILE A 194 9.71 18.54 6.60
N ARG A 195 10.29 18.30 7.78
CA ARG A 195 11.72 18.49 8.00
C ARG A 195 12.55 17.41 7.29
N GLY A 196 13.53 17.83 6.49
CA GLY A 196 14.43 16.94 5.75
C GLY A 196 14.43 17.21 4.25
N LEU A 197 14.92 16.23 3.48
CA LEU A 197 14.92 16.18 2.02
C LEU A 197 14.41 14.81 1.55
N LEU A 198 13.90 14.74 0.33
CA LEU A 198 13.50 13.46 -0.27
C LEU A 198 14.72 12.68 -0.77
N ARG A 199 14.73 11.38 -0.47
CA ARG A 199 15.64 10.40 -1.06
C ARG A 199 14.98 9.84 -2.32
N VAL A 200 15.44 10.30 -3.48
CA VAL A 200 14.95 9.92 -4.80
C VAL A 200 16.13 9.67 -5.74
N TYR A 201 15.86 9.13 -6.92
CA TYR A 201 16.89 8.97 -7.95
C TYR A 201 17.26 10.31 -8.61
N ASP A 202 18.42 10.34 -9.29
CA ASP A 202 18.93 11.58 -9.90
C ASP A 202 17.99 12.11 -10.99
N GLU A 203 17.29 11.22 -11.70
CA GLU A 203 16.26 11.55 -12.70
C GLU A 203 14.93 12.02 -12.10
N GLU A 204 14.73 11.86 -10.79
CA GLU A 204 13.53 12.23 -10.04
C GLU A 204 13.70 13.56 -9.27
N VAL A 205 14.85 14.22 -9.41
CA VAL A 205 15.15 15.50 -8.77
C VAL A 205 15.86 16.45 -9.72
N GLN A 206 15.49 17.72 -9.68
CA GLN A 206 16.26 18.81 -10.28
C GLN A 206 16.77 19.74 -9.17
N LYS A 207 18.09 19.75 -8.96
CA LYS A 207 18.74 20.72 -8.06
C LYS A 207 18.88 22.06 -8.77
N LYS A 208 18.02 23.03 -8.45
CA LYS A 208 18.06 24.38 -9.04
C LYS A 208 19.16 25.24 -8.42
N GLY A 209 19.53 24.97 -7.17
CA GLY A 209 20.53 25.75 -6.45
C GLY A 209 19.92 26.98 -5.79
N GLU A 210 20.64 28.10 -5.80
CA GLU A 210 20.19 29.34 -5.17
C GLU A 210 19.06 30.01 -6.00
N VAL A 211 17.97 30.39 -5.33
CA VAL A 211 16.82 31.10 -5.94
C VAL A 211 16.64 32.48 -5.30
N GLU A 212 16.50 33.53 -6.10
CA GLU A 212 16.50 34.92 -5.63
C GLU A 212 15.26 35.27 -4.80
N GLY A 213 14.08 34.82 -5.22
CA GLY A 213 12.77 35.00 -4.59
C GLY A 213 12.43 33.96 -3.51
N GLY A 214 13.42 33.16 -3.08
CA GLY A 214 13.28 32.22 -1.97
C GLY A 214 12.22 31.14 -2.19
N LEU A 215 11.48 30.78 -1.14
CA LEU A 215 10.50 29.69 -1.18
C LEU A 215 9.43 29.89 -2.26
N GLN A 216 8.95 31.12 -2.44
CA GLN A 216 7.90 31.42 -3.41
C GLN A 216 8.36 31.18 -4.85
N GLU A 217 9.61 31.51 -5.16
CA GLU A 217 10.17 31.23 -6.47
C GLU A 217 10.35 29.73 -6.71
N CYS A 218 10.82 28.99 -5.70
CA CYS A 218 10.93 27.53 -5.78
C CYS A 218 9.56 26.86 -6.00
N GLN A 219 8.51 27.35 -5.33
CA GLN A 219 7.13 26.92 -5.55
C GLN A 219 6.64 27.24 -6.97
N LYS A 220 6.98 28.42 -7.50
CA LYS A 220 6.64 28.82 -8.87
C LYS A 220 7.29 27.90 -9.90
N MET A 221 8.58 27.61 -9.76
CA MET A 221 9.31 26.68 -10.64
C MET A 221 8.68 25.28 -10.65
N CYS A 222 8.21 24.81 -9.49
CA CYS A 222 7.48 23.54 -9.42
C CYS A 222 6.14 23.58 -10.15
N LYS A 223 5.40 24.69 -10.10
CA LYS A 223 4.11 24.80 -10.82
C LYS A 223 4.28 24.78 -12.34
N GLU A 224 5.39 25.32 -12.84
CA GLU A 224 5.75 25.34 -14.26
C GLU A 224 6.16 23.95 -14.79
N GLU A 225 6.58 23.05 -13.89
CA GLU A 225 6.98 21.69 -14.21
C GLU A 225 5.82 20.71 -13.93
N ALA A 226 5.22 20.17 -14.99
CA ALA A 226 4.06 19.27 -14.91
C ALA A 226 4.35 18.01 -14.06
N ARG A 227 5.60 17.53 -14.07
CA ARG A 227 6.03 16.37 -13.27
C ARG A 227 6.29 16.68 -11.81
N CYS A 228 6.29 17.95 -11.41
CA CYS A 228 6.61 18.30 -10.03
C CYS A 228 5.53 17.78 -9.07
N ARG A 229 5.98 17.14 -7.99
CA ARG A 229 5.15 16.61 -6.90
C ARG A 229 5.52 17.19 -5.55
N SER A 230 6.76 17.63 -5.38
CA SER A 230 7.18 18.33 -4.16
C SER A 230 8.38 19.22 -4.43
N ILE A 231 8.66 20.11 -3.47
CA ILE A 231 9.89 20.91 -3.47
C ILE A 231 10.69 20.66 -2.21
N GLY A 232 12.00 20.64 -2.33
CA GLY A 232 12.93 20.85 -1.22
C GLY A 232 13.32 22.32 -1.18
N TYR A 233 13.31 22.93 0.00
CA TYR A 233 13.81 24.28 0.19
C TYR A 233 14.53 24.44 1.51
N ALA A 234 15.64 25.19 1.50
CA ALA A 234 16.38 25.58 2.69
C ALA A 234 16.80 27.04 2.58
N GLN A 235 16.42 27.87 3.56
CA GLN A 235 16.86 29.25 3.62
C GLN A 235 18.35 29.33 3.92
N HIS A 236 18.83 28.47 4.83
CA HIS A 236 20.22 28.39 5.26
C HIS A 236 20.66 26.93 5.31
N LEU A 237 21.70 26.61 4.56
CA LEU A 237 22.26 25.28 4.46
C LEU A 237 23.76 25.33 4.74
N SER A 238 24.23 24.45 5.63
CA SER A 238 25.66 24.18 5.79
C SER A 238 25.95 22.81 5.18
N GLU A 239 26.84 22.79 4.18
CA GLU A 239 27.28 21.59 3.48
C GLU A 239 28.77 21.35 3.75
N LEU A 240 29.11 20.16 4.26
CA LEU A 240 30.49 19.76 4.47
C LEU A 240 31.16 19.47 3.12
N ASN A 241 32.17 20.27 2.77
CA ASN A 241 33.02 19.97 1.62
C ASN A 241 34.04 18.88 2.02
N VAL A 242 33.83 17.66 1.52
CA VAL A 242 34.64 16.49 1.87
C VAL A 242 36.12 16.65 1.48
N ALA A 243 36.42 17.39 0.41
CA ALA A 243 37.79 17.59 -0.06
C ALA A 243 38.60 18.54 0.84
N THR A 244 37.93 19.50 1.49
CA THR A 244 38.57 20.55 2.30
C THR A 244 38.30 20.40 3.80
N GLY A 245 37.31 19.59 4.19
CA GLY A 245 36.85 19.45 5.57
C GLY A 245 36.10 20.68 6.13
N LEU A 246 35.83 21.68 5.30
CA LEU A 246 35.19 22.94 5.70
C LEU A 246 33.68 22.92 5.39
N TYR A 247 32.91 23.58 6.26
CA TYR A 247 31.48 23.80 6.02
C TYR A 247 31.27 25.02 5.13
N LEU A 248 30.63 24.81 3.98
CA LEU A 248 30.19 25.87 3.08
C LEU A 248 28.76 26.27 3.45
N LYS A 249 28.56 27.57 3.71
CA LYS A 249 27.22 28.14 3.88
C LYS A 249 26.63 28.43 2.51
N LYS A 250 25.44 27.92 2.26
CA LYS A 250 24.61 28.17 1.09
C LYS A 250 23.28 28.73 1.54
N GLU A 251 22.73 29.65 0.79
CA GLU A 251 21.45 30.27 1.09
C GLU A 251 20.43 29.97 0.00
N ARG A 252 19.15 29.99 0.36
CA ARG A 252 18.01 29.90 -0.57
C ARG A 252 18.12 28.73 -1.56
N GLN A 253 18.48 27.55 -1.08
CA GLN A 253 18.68 26.37 -1.91
C GLN A 253 17.33 25.71 -2.25
N CYS A 254 17.10 25.42 -3.53
CA CYS A 254 15.87 24.83 -4.07
C CYS A 254 16.14 23.50 -4.80
N TRP A 255 15.26 22.54 -4.56
CA TRP A 255 15.16 21.25 -5.25
C TRP A 255 13.74 21.04 -5.72
N ILE A 256 13.56 20.60 -6.96
CA ILE A 256 12.27 20.22 -7.52
C ILE A 256 12.24 18.69 -7.59
N TYR A 257 11.25 18.07 -6.98
CA TYR A 257 11.11 16.61 -6.94
C TYR A 257 9.91 16.15 -7.76
N PHE A 258 10.08 15.04 -8.46
CA PHE A 258 9.01 14.38 -9.22
C PHE A 258 8.29 13.29 -8.42
N ARG A 259 8.58 13.24 -7.11
CA ARG A 259 7.94 12.37 -6.12
C ARG A 259 7.52 13.18 -4.91
N SER A 260 6.47 12.73 -4.23
CA SER A 260 5.99 13.28 -2.96
C SER A 260 6.54 12.51 -1.78
N THR A 261 6.30 13.00 -0.56
CA THR A 261 6.63 12.24 0.66
C THR A 261 5.80 10.95 0.82
N SER A 262 4.74 10.77 0.02
CA SER A 262 3.93 9.54 0.02
C SER A 262 4.59 8.36 -0.71
N THR A 263 5.57 8.66 -1.58
CA THR A 263 6.24 7.69 -2.48
C THR A 263 7.77 7.73 -2.37
N ALA A 264 8.32 8.66 -1.60
CA ALA A 264 9.75 8.80 -1.34
C ALA A 264 10.03 8.98 0.16
N THR A 265 11.17 8.45 0.61
CA THR A 265 11.58 8.55 2.01
C THR A 265 12.17 9.91 2.32
N VAL A 266 11.68 10.57 3.38
CA VAL A 266 12.30 11.77 3.92
C VAL A 266 13.52 11.38 4.74
N HIS A 267 14.63 12.07 4.52
CA HIS A 267 15.87 11.87 5.27
C HIS A 267 16.56 13.21 5.53
N THR A 268 17.47 13.23 6.50
CA THR A 268 18.42 14.33 6.68
C THR A 268 19.79 13.83 6.23
N PRO A 269 20.33 14.30 5.10
CA PRO A 269 21.61 13.79 4.60
C PRO A 269 22.75 14.08 5.57
N ASN A 270 23.68 13.13 5.70
CA ASN A 270 24.90 13.33 6.48
C ASN A 270 25.75 14.47 5.88
N GLY A 271 26.29 15.33 6.74
CA GLY A 271 27.09 16.48 6.31
C GLY A 271 26.29 17.68 5.79
N LEU A 272 24.96 17.57 5.74
CA LEU A 272 24.04 18.68 5.47
C LEU A 272 23.29 19.03 6.76
N SER A 273 23.33 20.31 7.14
CA SER A 273 22.58 20.81 8.29
C SER A 273 21.98 22.18 7.98
N GLY A 274 20.87 22.51 8.64
CA GLY A 274 20.14 23.74 8.38
C GLY A 274 18.63 23.56 8.48
N ASP A 275 17.90 24.49 7.88
CA ASP A 275 16.44 24.53 7.91
C ASP A 275 15.80 23.79 6.71
N LEU A 276 16.39 22.66 6.32
CA LEU A 276 15.90 21.78 5.26
C LEU A 276 14.42 21.44 5.46
N GLY A 277 13.59 21.68 4.44
CA GLY A 277 12.22 21.19 4.42
C GLY A 277 11.74 20.80 3.05
N VAL A 278 10.85 19.81 3.05
CA VAL A 278 10.07 19.37 1.90
C VAL A 278 8.67 19.96 2.00
N TYR A 279 8.10 20.37 0.87
CA TYR A 279 6.73 20.82 0.74
C TYR A 279 6.11 20.05 -0.43
N ASP A 280 5.20 19.14 -0.11
CA ASP A 280 4.45 18.41 -1.14
C ASP A 280 3.45 19.34 -1.80
N ARG A 281 3.35 19.25 -3.13
CA ARG A 281 2.25 19.83 -3.89
C ARG A 281 1.00 19.02 -3.59
N ARG A 282 -0.17 19.66 -3.48
CA ARG A 282 -1.43 18.93 -3.32
C ARG A 282 -1.77 18.22 -4.62
N CYS A 283 -1.71 16.89 -4.64
CA CYS A 283 -2.09 16.06 -5.78
C CYS A 283 -3.11 15.00 -5.35
N TYR A 284 -3.98 14.58 -6.26
CA TYR A 284 -5.01 13.54 -6.05
C TYR A 284 -4.96 12.46 -7.14
#